data_AF-A0A928Z6X7-F1
#
_entry.id   AF-A0A928Z6X7-F1
#
_cell.length_a   1.000
_cell.length_b   1.000
_cell.length_c   1.000
_cell.angle_alpha   90.00
_cell.angle_beta   90.00
_cell.angle_gamma   90.00
#
_symmetry.space_group_name_H-M   'P 1'
#
loop_
_entity.id
_entity.type
_entity.pdbx_description
1 polymer ?
#
loop_
_entity_poly.entity_id
_entity_poly.type
_entity_poly.pdbx_seq_one_letter_code
_entity_poly.pdbx_strand_id
1 'polypeptide(L)'
;MPELRDSIAQHYHERTKYSPETINAKSKALDWAAQPLSYKEYRIGMPFDLKPYLQLPDDPWIDGSERWWERLSKFLCCSYGLTGMIPTQGEPHYLRAAPSAGGLYPAELYLVSRGTPELPAGLYNYQAQTHSLMHFWESDVWTALQAGCFWHPTLEKTQMALVVSAVFQRSAWRYQDRAYRRICLDTGHLLGNIELAGNMTDFRPHLIGGFADEAMDQMMYFDPDCEGTLAVIPIADQSQVEGNLSRYQTVLPSPKQTDYSRRIADGDLLNYLHDSTQIRFSDSKVNWQLPTVSEPPADKYNFPFALQVPMHVLPIDLQMADDGLEITMMKRRSTRAFSGLELTLTELKLLLDFTYHPEHYIDQGLDRSPDYFAADLVQT
;
A
#
# COMPACT_ATOMS: atom_id res chain seq x y z
N MET A 1 -24.08 -35.63 0.16
CA MET A 1 -23.81 -34.17 0.18
C MET A 1 -22.84 -33.91 -0.94
N PRO A 2 -23.11 -33.00 -1.90
CA PRO A 2 -22.12 -32.66 -2.91
C PRO A 2 -20.88 -32.11 -2.20
N GLU A 3 -19.69 -32.62 -2.55
CA GLU A 3 -18.42 -32.16 -1.97
C GLU A 3 -18.32 -30.63 -2.13
N LEU A 4 -18.20 -29.92 -1.00
CA LEU A 4 -17.94 -28.48 -1.01
C LEU A 4 -16.62 -28.24 -1.72
N ARG A 5 -16.69 -27.65 -2.92
CA ARG A 5 -15.53 -27.33 -3.73
C ARG A 5 -14.84 -26.08 -3.16
N ASP A 6 -13.52 -26.16 -2.98
CA ASP A 6 -12.69 -25.03 -2.57
C ASP A 6 -12.86 -23.84 -3.51
N SER A 7 -12.77 -22.61 -2.99
CA SER A 7 -12.74 -21.41 -3.82
C SER A 7 -11.42 -21.27 -4.58
N ILE A 8 -11.41 -20.42 -5.61
CA ILE A 8 -10.17 -20.12 -6.37
C ILE A 8 -9.06 -19.57 -5.47
N ALA A 9 -9.39 -18.75 -4.45
CA ALA A 9 -8.42 -18.23 -3.50
C ALA A 9 -7.80 -19.33 -2.63
N GLN A 10 -8.59 -20.32 -2.19
CA GLN A 10 -8.08 -21.49 -1.46
C GLN A 10 -7.19 -22.35 -2.37
N HIS A 11 -7.59 -22.56 -3.61
CA HIS A 11 -6.81 -23.31 -4.61
C HIS A 11 -5.49 -22.62 -4.94
N TYR A 12 -5.52 -21.30 -5.18
CA TYR A 12 -4.33 -20.48 -5.36
C TYR A 12 -3.41 -20.61 -4.15
N HIS A 13 -3.97 -20.50 -2.94
CA HIS A 13 -3.19 -20.62 -1.73
C HIS A 13 -2.47 -21.98 -1.68
N GLU A 14 -3.16 -23.09 -1.93
CA GLU A 14 -2.57 -24.42 -1.91
C GLU A 14 -1.43 -24.57 -2.95
N ARG A 15 -1.67 -24.17 -4.20
CA ARG A 15 -0.69 -24.31 -5.30
C ARG A 15 0.58 -23.49 -5.11
N THR A 16 0.49 -22.37 -4.39
CA THR A 16 1.60 -21.43 -4.20
C THR A 16 2.41 -21.68 -2.93
N LYS A 17 2.10 -22.72 -2.14
CA LYS A 17 2.93 -23.16 -1.01
C LYS A 17 4.33 -23.60 -1.47
N TYR A 18 5.25 -23.61 -0.52
CA TYR A 18 6.48 -24.39 -0.62
C TYR A 18 6.24 -25.75 0.04
N SER A 19 6.76 -26.81 -0.56
CA SER A 19 6.79 -28.15 0.03
C SER A 19 8.25 -28.62 0.03
N PRO A 20 8.80 -29.09 1.18
CA PRO A 20 10.16 -29.63 1.24
C PRO A 20 10.43 -30.72 0.20
N GLU A 21 9.42 -31.52 -0.12
CA GLU A 21 9.49 -32.63 -1.07
C GLU A 21 9.63 -32.15 -2.53
N THR A 22 9.14 -30.95 -2.86
CA THR A 22 9.05 -30.46 -4.24
C THR A 22 9.88 -29.20 -4.53
N ILE A 23 10.42 -28.53 -3.51
CA ILE A 23 11.11 -27.24 -3.66
C ILE A 23 12.31 -27.30 -4.62
N ASN A 24 13.11 -28.37 -4.53
CA ASN A 24 14.28 -28.55 -5.39
C ASN A 24 13.88 -28.82 -6.85
N ALA A 25 12.85 -29.64 -7.06
CA ALA A 25 12.37 -29.98 -8.39
C ALA A 25 11.67 -28.80 -9.10
N LYS A 26 11.12 -27.84 -8.35
CA LYS A 26 10.46 -26.64 -8.87
C LYS A 26 11.40 -25.45 -9.05
N SER A 27 12.66 -25.57 -8.67
CA SER A 27 13.66 -24.50 -8.86
C SER A 27 13.96 -24.33 -10.34
N LYS A 28 13.69 -23.15 -10.89
CA LYS A 28 13.98 -22.78 -12.28
C LYS A 28 15.03 -21.67 -12.29
N ALA A 29 15.93 -21.72 -13.27
CA ALA A 29 16.86 -20.63 -13.52
C ALA A 29 16.08 -19.37 -13.93
N LEU A 30 16.54 -18.20 -13.49
CA LEU A 30 15.96 -16.92 -13.88
C LEU A 30 16.45 -16.54 -15.28
N ASP A 31 15.52 -16.05 -16.10
CA ASP A 31 15.86 -15.44 -17.39
C ASP A 31 16.22 -13.96 -17.16
N TRP A 32 17.50 -13.69 -16.96
CA TRP A 32 18.01 -12.34 -16.70
C TRP A 32 17.83 -11.38 -17.89
N ALA A 33 17.71 -11.89 -19.12
CA ALA A 33 17.45 -11.06 -20.29
C ALA A 33 16.02 -10.50 -20.29
N ALA A 34 15.11 -11.17 -19.58
CA ALA A 34 13.70 -10.79 -19.43
C ALA A 34 13.41 -10.08 -18.09
N GLN A 35 14.44 -9.67 -17.32
CA GLN A 35 14.21 -8.96 -16.07
C GLN A 35 13.55 -7.60 -16.36
N PRO A 36 12.33 -7.34 -15.84
CA PRO A 36 11.65 -6.09 -16.11
C PRO A 36 12.28 -4.93 -15.35
N LEU A 37 12.18 -3.73 -15.92
CA LEU A 37 12.52 -2.50 -15.23
C LEU A 37 11.55 -2.27 -14.07
N SER A 38 12.09 -1.75 -12.96
CA SER A 38 11.30 -1.43 -11.76
C SER A 38 10.67 -0.03 -11.82
N TYR A 39 10.72 0.64 -12.96
CA TYR A 39 10.17 1.98 -13.16
C TYR A 39 9.39 2.04 -14.47
N LYS A 40 8.31 2.83 -14.52
CA LYS A 40 7.60 3.14 -15.76
C LYS A 40 8.20 4.38 -16.42
N GLU A 41 8.34 4.32 -17.73
CA GLU A 41 8.75 5.45 -18.54
C GLU A 41 7.55 6.10 -19.23
N TYR A 42 7.55 7.42 -19.27
CA TYR A 42 6.51 8.21 -19.94
C TYR A 42 7.16 9.05 -21.03
N ARG A 43 6.71 8.86 -22.28
CA ARG A 43 7.19 9.63 -23.45
C ARG A 43 6.47 10.97 -23.62
N ILE A 44 5.33 11.11 -22.96
CA ILE A 44 4.47 12.29 -22.98
C ILE A 44 4.12 12.66 -21.53
N GLY A 45 3.88 13.94 -21.30
CA GLY A 45 3.53 14.48 -19.99
C GLY A 45 4.49 15.57 -19.52
N MET A 46 4.10 16.24 -18.44
CA MET A 46 4.87 17.31 -17.82
C MET A 46 5.41 16.85 -16.45
N PRO A 47 6.73 16.88 -16.21
CA PRO A 47 7.28 16.54 -14.91
C PRO A 47 7.14 17.71 -13.93
N PHE A 48 6.68 17.42 -12.72
CA PHE A 48 6.68 18.31 -11.57
C PHE A 48 7.80 17.87 -10.63
N ASP A 49 8.87 18.66 -10.53
CA ASP A 49 10.02 18.34 -9.69
C ASP A 49 9.69 18.55 -8.21
N LEU A 50 9.78 17.48 -7.41
CA LEU A 50 9.50 17.54 -5.97
C LEU A 50 10.75 17.77 -5.11
N LYS A 51 11.96 17.62 -5.69
CA LYS A 51 13.24 17.73 -4.97
C LYS A 51 13.44 19.09 -4.28
N PRO A 52 13.10 20.24 -4.89
CA PRO A 52 13.26 21.54 -4.24
C PRO A 52 12.52 21.66 -2.92
N TYR A 53 11.45 20.89 -2.73
CA TYR A 53 10.57 20.98 -1.57
C TYR A 53 10.89 19.99 -0.44
N LEU A 54 11.88 19.10 -0.62
CA LEU A 54 12.28 18.15 0.45
C LEU A 54 12.91 18.86 1.66
N GLN A 55 13.54 20.01 1.44
CA GLN A 55 14.28 20.77 2.46
C GLN A 55 13.99 22.26 2.30
N LEU A 56 12.76 22.67 2.57
CA LEU A 56 12.46 24.09 2.72
C LEU A 56 12.96 24.59 4.09
N PRO A 57 13.44 25.84 4.19
CA PRO A 57 13.81 26.41 5.48
C PRO A 57 12.57 26.55 6.38
N ASP A 58 12.78 26.47 7.69
CA ASP A 58 11.73 26.75 8.69
C ASP A 58 11.55 28.28 8.83
N ASP A 59 10.97 28.88 7.80
CA ASP A 59 10.69 30.31 7.69
C ASP A 59 9.16 30.55 7.55
N PRO A 60 8.53 31.31 8.47
CA PRO A 60 7.09 31.62 8.42
C PRO A 60 6.68 32.51 7.23
N TRP A 61 7.63 33.09 6.49
CA TRP A 61 7.38 33.90 5.30
C TRP A 61 7.31 33.09 4.00
N ILE A 62 7.54 31.77 4.04
CA ILE A 62 7.36 30.88 2.89
C ILE A 62 5.89 30.83 2.47
N ASP A 63 5.66 30.88 1.17
CA ASP A 63 4.32 30.87 0.60
C ASP A 63 3.55 29.58 0.95
N GLY A 64 2.23 29.70 1.12
CA GLY A 64 1.36 28.57 1.45
C GLY A 64 1.41 27.47 0.39
N SER A 65 1.56 27.83 -0.89
CA SER A 65 1.73 26.87 -1.99
C SER A 65 3.03 26.08 -1.84
N GLU A 66 4.14 26.73 -1.51
CA GLU A 66 5.43 26.06 -1.30
C GLU A 66 5.38 25.10 -0.11
N ARG A 67 4.69 25.48 0.98
CA ARG A 67 4.45 24.58 2.13
C ARG A 67 3.60 23.39 1.77
N TRP A 68 2.59 23.55 0.92
CA TRP A 68 1.80 22.43 0.42
C TRP A 68 2.65 21.46 -0.41
N TRP A 69 3.51 21.98 -1.28
CA TRP A 69 4.46 21.15 -2.05
C TRP A 69 5.51 20.46 -1.18
N GLU A 70 5.98 21.10 -0.10
CA GLU A 70 6.85 20.46 0.90
C GLU A 70 6.17 19.25 1.55
N ARG A 71 4.93 19.42 2.01
CA ARG A 71 4.15 18.33 2.61
C ARG A 71 3.99 17.18 1.62
N LEU A 72 3.56 17.46 0.38
CA LEU A 72 3.39 16.43 -0.65
C LEU A 72 4.71 15.74 -1.03
N SER A 73 5.80 16.50 -1.14
CA SER A 73 7.14 15.99 -1.45
C SER A 73 7.62 15.01 -0.37
N LYS A 74 7.57 15.43 0.90
CA LYS A 74 7.93 14.57 2.06
C LYS A 74 7.03 13.36 2.16
N PHE A 75 5.72 13.52 1.95
CA PHE A 75 4.73 12.45 1.98
C PHE A 75 5.07 11.33 0.98
N LEU A 76 5.32 11.68 -0.28
CA LEU A 76 5.67 10.72 -1.33
C LEU A 76 7.07 10.12 -1.14
N CYS A 77 8.03 10.91 -0.65
CA CYS A 77 9.38 10.44 -0.36
C CYS A 77 9.40 9.38 0.75
N CYS A 78 8.75 9.66 1.88
CA CYS A 78 8.65 8.72 3.00
C CYS A 78 7.78 7.50 2.66
N SER A 79 6.79 7.65 1.76
CA SER A 79 5.97 6.55 1.28
C SER A 79 6.77 5.57 0.41
N TYR A 80 7.38 6.07 -0.67
CA TYR A 80 7.94 5.20 -1.72
C TYR A 80 9.20 5.74 -2.43
N GLY A 81 9.84 6.78 -1.89
CA GLY A 81 11.08 7.34 -2.42
C GLY A 81 12.28 6.39 -2.35
N LEU A 82 13.33 6.71 -3.09
CA LEU A 82 14.61 5.99 -3.02
C LEU A 82 15.36 6.38 -1.74
N THR A 83 15.76 5.40 -0.94
CA THR A 83 16.42 5.64 0.35
C THR A 83 17.79 5.02 0.43
N GLY A 84 18.15 4.09 -0.47
CA GLY A 84 19.45 3.42 -0.48
C GLY A 84 19.87 2.93 -1.85
N MET A 85 21.12 2.48 -1.95
CA MET A 85 21.71 1.98 -3.18
C MET A 85 22.63 0.80 -2.86
N ILE A 86 22.48 -0.29 -3.61
CA ILE A 86 23.38 -1.44 -3.57
C ILE A 86 24.17 -1.44 -4.88
N PRO A 87 25.50 -1.32 -4.85
CA PRO A 87 26.32 -1.43 -6.05
C PRO A 87 26.19 -2.84 -6.64
N THR A 88 26.02 -2.93 -7.96
CA THR A 88 26.04 -4.19 -8.71
C THR A 88 27.12 -4.12 -9.80
N GLN A 89 27.34 -5.19 -10.56
CA GLN A 89 28.27 -5.16 -11.69
C GLN A 89 27.73 -4.35 -12.90
N GLY A 90 26.43 -4.02 -12.90
CA GLY A 90 25.79 -3.15 -13.88
C GLY A 90 25.18 -1.92 -13.22
N GLU A 91 23.94 -1.59 -13.57
CA GLU A 91 23.22 -0.49 -12.92
C GLU A 91 23.05 -0.75 -11.42
N PRO A 92 23.26 0.27 -10.56
CA PRO A 92 23.06 0.11 -9.13
C PRO A 92 21.61 -0.24 -8.82
N HIS A 93 21.43 -1.09 -7.82
CA HIS A 93 20.11 -1.46 -7.36
C HIS A 93 19.64 -0.49 -6.28
N TYR A 94 18.64 0.33 -6.60
CA TYR A 94 18.10 1.30 -5.64
C TYR A 94 17.05 0.67 -4.73
N LEU A 95 17.19 0.95 -3.44
CA LEU A 95 16.26 0.55 -2.40
C LEU A 95 15.25 1.66 -2.13
N ARG A 96 13.99 1.29 -1.88
CA ARG A 96 12.91 2.23 -1.57
C ARG A 96 12.59 2.30 -0.07
N ALA A 97 11.86 3.35 0.30
CA ALA A 97 11.27 3.54 1.62
C ALA A 97 10.36 2.37 2.03
N ALA A 98 9.75 1.64 1.09
CA ALA A 98 9.06 0.37 1.33
C ALA A 98 9.97 -0.83 1.00
N PRO A 99 9.99 -1.90 1.82
CA PRO A 99 10.65 -3.15 1.45
C PRO A 99 9.89 -3.84 0.31
N SER A 100 10.58 -4.68 -0.44
CA SER A 100 9.96 -5.51 -1.48
C SER A 100 10.62 -6.88 -1.54
N ALA A 101 9.83 -7.93 -1.73
CA ALA A 101 10.32 -9.29 -1.86
C ALA A 101 11.33 -9.40 -3.00
N GLY A 102 12.61 -9.59 -2.67
CA GLY A 102 13.69 -9.67 -3.67
C GLY A 102 14.05 -8.34 -4.33
N GLY A 103 13.56 -7.20 -3.80
CA GLY A 103 13.80 -5.87 -4.36
C GLY A 103 13.15 -5.65 -5.73
N LEU A 104 11.99 -6.26 -5.99
CA LEU A 104 11.40 -6.26 -7.33
C LEU A 104 10.44 -5.07 -7.58
N TYR A 105 9.95 -4.45 -6.51
CA TYR A 105 9.12 -3.24 -6.54
C TYR A 105 7.95 -3.35 -7.54
N PRO A 106 7.01 -4.31 -7.33
CA PRO A 106 5.87 -4.47 -8.22
C PRO A 106 4.92 -3.28 -8.18
N ALA A 107 4.83 -2.60 -7.03
CA ALA A 107 3.91 -1.49 -6.86
C ALA A 107 4.32 -0.26 -7.69
N GLU A 108 3.33 0.41 -8.26
CA GLU A 108 3.43 1.76 -8.79
C GLU A 108 2.53 2.68 -7.98
N LEU A 109 2.97 3.93 -7.78
CA LEU A 109 2.24 4.92 -7.00
C LEU A 109 1.79 6.03 -7.93
N TYR A 110 0.48 6.24 -8.00
CA TYR A 110 -0.14 7.29 -8.78
C TYR A 110 -0.83 8.28 -7.86
N LEU A 111 -0.96 9.50 -8.35
CA LEU A 111 -1.73 10.56 -7.73
C LEU A 111 -2.76 11.05 -8.74
N VAL A 112 -4.03 11.01 -8.32
CA VAL A 112 -5.17 11.50 -9.08
C VAL A 112 -5.56 12.84 -8.48
N SER A 113 -5.59 13.88 -9.29
CA SER A 113 -5.97 15.23 -8.88
C SER A 113 -7.36 15.57 -9.35
N ARG A 114 -8.17 16.14 -8.45
CA ARG A 114 -9.46 16.77 -8.78
C ARG A 114 -9.29 18.10 -9.50
N GLY A 115 -8.12 18.72 -9.40
CA GLY A 115 -7.82 20.06 -9.90
C GLY A 115 -7.88 21.10 -8.80
N THR A 116 -6.71 21.52 -8.32
CA THR A 116 -6.51 22.66 -7.41
C THR A 116 -5.65 23.73 -8.08
N PRO A 117 -5.54 24.94 -7.51
CA PRO A 117 -4.61 25.96 -8.02
C PRO A 117 -3.16 25.48 -8.11
N GLU A 118 -2.72 24.63 -7.19
CA GLU A 118 -1.37 24.08 -7.11
C GLU A 118 -1.19 22.87 -8.03
N LEU A 119 -2.22 22.02 -8.16
CA LEU A 119 -2.13 20.73 -8.83
C LEU A 119 -3.28 20.57 -9.84
N PRO A 120 -3.02 20.75 -11.16
CA PRO A 120 -4.03 20.59 -12.21
C PRO A 120 -4.76 19.24 -12.16
N ALA A 121 -5.96 19.19 -12.72
CA ALA A 121 -6.74 17.95 -12.75
C ALA A 121 -6.07 16.88 -13.64
N GLY A 122 -6.17 15.62 -13.22
CA GLY A 122 -5.72 14.49 -14.04
C GLY A 122 -4.90 13.46 -13.29
N LEU A 123 -4.07 12.73 -14.06
CA LEU A 123 -3.32 11.57 -13.58
C LEU A 123 -1.82 11.86 -13.56
N TYR A 124 -1.22 11.53 -12.42
CA TYR A 124 0.20 11.69 -12.15
C TYR A 124 0.77 10.34 -11.74
N ASN A 125 1.95 9.99 -12.26
CA ASN A 125 2.72 8.85 -11.76
C ASN A 125 3.93 9.36 -10.96
N TYR A 126 4.15 8.78 -9.78
CA TYR A 126 5.30 9.12 -8.95
C TYR A 126 6.58 8.44 -9.46
N GLN A 127 7.50 9.25 -9.95
CA GLN A 127 8.78 8.83 -10.51
C GLN A 127 9.85 8.80 -9.42
N ALA A 128 10.01 7.64 -8.77
CA ALA A 128 10.93 7.48 -7.64
C ALA A 128 12.39 7.85 -7.98
N GLN A 129 12.87 7.57 -9.21
CA GLN A 129 14.25 7.85 -9.63
C GLN A 129 14.59 9.34 -9.57
N THR A 130 13.66 10.19 -10.02
CA THR A 130 13.88 11.62 -10.16
C THR A 130 13.21 12.42 -9.04
N HIS A 131 12.44 11.73 -8.18
CA HIS A 131 11.56 12.30 -7.17
C HIS A 131 10.71 13.42 -7.77
N SER A 132 9.82 13.02 -8.70
CA SER A 132 8.93 13.92 -9.42
C SER A 132 7.57 13.27 -9.65
N LEU A 133 6.56 14.09 -9.99
CA LEU A 133 5.28 13.61 -10.50
C LEU A 133 5.24 13.83 -12.01
N MET A 134 5.02 12.75 -12.77
CA MET A 134 4.81 12.84 -14.20
C MET A 134 3.32 13.02 -14.48
N HIS A 135 2.89 14.21 -14.89
CA HIS A 135 1.52 14.50 -15.32
C HIS A 135 1.31 13.99 -16.75
N PHE A 136 0.81 12.77 -16.88
CA PHE A 136 0.71 12.09 -18.19
C PHE A 136 -0.67 12.20 -18.83
N TRP A 137 -1.68 12.64 -18.07
CA TRP A 137 -3.04 12.80 -18.55
C TRP A 137 -3.71 14.00 -17.89
N GLU A 138 -4.07 15.03 -18.67
CA GLU A 138 -4.73 16.25 -18.20
C GLU A 138 -6.22 16.20 -18.59
N SER A 139 -7.05 15.68 -17.69
CA SER A 139 -8.51 15.73 -17.82
C SER A 139 -9.17 15.60 -16.45
N ASP A 140 -10.43 16.02 -16.34
CA ASP A 140 -11.25 15.70 -15.17
C ASP A 140 -11.60 14.20 -15.17
N VAL A 141 -10.91 13.45 -14.33
CA VAL A 141 -11.11 12.01 -14.08
C VAL A 141 -11.79 11.74 -12.74
N TRP A 142 -12.08 12.78 -11.95
CA TRP A 142 -12.50 12.62 -10.56
C TRP A 142 -13.87 11.95 -10.45
N THR A 143 -14.78 12.28 -11.37
CA THR A 143 -16.10 11.64 -11.41
C THR A 143 -16.00 10.15 -11.78
N ALA A 144 -15.06 9.77 -12.65
CA ALA A 144 -14.81 8.36 -12.98
C ALA A 144 -14.21 7.61 -11.78
N LEU A 145 -13.28 8.24 -11.03
CA LEU A 145 -12.74 7.72 -9.78
C LEU A 145 -13.85 7.49 -8.74
N GLN A 146 -14.74 8.47 -8.58
CA GLN A 146 -15.90 8.35 -7.70
C GLN A 146 -16.82 7.20 -8.09
N ALA A 147 -17.15 7.07 -9.38
CA ALA A 147 -17.99 6.00 -9.88
C ALA A 147 -17.32 4.62 -9.69
N GLY A 148 -16.03 4.50 -10.01
CA GLY A 148 -15.25 3.27 -9.81
C GLY A 148 -15.16 2.85 -8.34
N CYS A 149 -15.19 3.81 -7.42
CA CYS A 149 -15.24 3.56 -5.97
C CYS A 149 -16.68 3.57 -5.40
N PHE A 150 -17.70 3.30 -6.22
CA PHE A 150 -19.10 3.24 -5.80
C PHE A 150 -19.58 4.46 -5.01
N TRP A 151 -19.13 5.65 -5.43
CA TRP A 151 -19.40 6.95 -4.80
C TRP A 151 -19.01 7.00 -3.32
N HIS A 152 -17.82 6.48 -2.99
CA HIS A 152 -17.29 6.52 -1.63
C HIS A 152 -17.28 7.96 -1.06
N PRO A 153 -17.88 8.23 0.13
CA PRO A 153 -18.09 9.59 0.62
C PRO A 153 -16.82 10.43 0.81
N THR A 154 -15.67 9.80 1.08
CA THR A 154 -14.39 10.51 1.23
C THR A 154 -13.93 11.18 -0.07
N LEU A 155 -14.27 10.62 -1.24
CA LEU A 155 -13.93 11.21 -2.54
C LEU A 155 -14.75 12.48 -2.84
N GLU A 156 -15.91 12.66 -2.20
CA GLU A 156 -16.68 13.91 -2.36
C GLU A 156 -15.98 15.09 -1.67
N LYS A 157 -15.22 14.81 -0.61
CA LYS A 157 -14.64 15.80 0.31
C LYS A 157 -13.12 15.96 0.19
N THR A 158 -12.50 15.23 -0.72
CA THR A 158 -11.06 15.29 -0.98
C THR A 158 -10.78 15.90 -2.36
N GLN A 159 -9.55 16.38 -2.53
CA GLN A 159 -9.07 17.02 -3.77
C GLN A 159 -8.01 16.18 -4.49
N MET A 160 -7.46 15.17 -3.81
CA MET A 160 -6.49 14.25 -4.40
C MET A 160 -6.64 12.86 -3.79
N ALA A 161 -6.27 11.84 -4.55
CA ALA A 161 -6.23 10.46 -4.11
C ALA A 161 -4.96 9.79 -4.63
N LEU A 162 -4.39 8.90 -3.84
CA LEU A 162 -3.37 7.98 -4.34
C LEU A 162 -4.04 6.74 -4.92
N VAL A 163 -3.45 6.18 -5.97
CA VAL A 163 -3.80 4.86 -6.49
C VAL A 163 -2.53 4.01 -6.47
N VAL A 164 -2.60 2.86 -5.82
CA VAL A 164 -1.51 1.88 -5.85
C VAL A 164 -1.93 0.77 -6.79
N SER A 165 -1.14 0.53 -7.83
CA SER A 165 -1.28 -0.60 -8.74
C SER A 165 -0.12 -1.58 -8.54
N ALA A 166 -0.15 -2.71 -9.24
CA ALA A 166 1.01 -3.59 -9.36
C ALA A 166 1.27 -4.02 -10.79
N VAL A 167 2.51 -3.83 -11.26
CA VAL A 167 3.02 -4.42 -12.50
C VAL A 167 3.40 -5.88 -12.21
N PHE A 168 2.52 -6.82 -12.57
CA PHE A 168 2.61 -8.22 -12.12
C PHE A 168 3.93 -8.88 -12.51
N GLN A 169 4.40 -8.61 -13.73
CA GLN A 169 5.59 -9.23 -14.29
C GLN A 169 6.86 -8.93 -13.49
N ARG A 170 6.93 -7.81 -12.77
CA ARG A 170 8.08 -7.47 -11.90
C ARG A 170 8.35 -8.53 -10.85
N SER A 171 7.30 -9.01 -10.21
CA SER A 171 7.39 -10.07 -9.21
C SER A 171 7.28 -11.47 -9.83
N ALA A 172 6.45 -11.63 -10.87
CA ALA A 172 6.24 -12.92 -11.54
C ALA A 172 7.51 -13.44 -12.23
N TRP A 173 8.39 -12.55 -12.72
CA TRP A 173 9.71 -12.90 -13.26
C TRP A 173 10.50 -13.81 -12.32
N ARG A 174 10.46 -13.55 -11.00
CA ARG A 174 11.16 -14.35 -9.99
C ARG A 174 10.29 -15.40 -9.32
N TYR A 175 9.05 -15.05 -8.99
CA TYR A 175 8.21 -15.86 -8.11
C TYR A 175 7.08 -16.61 -8.84
N GLN A 176 6.92 -16.41 -10.15
CA GLN A 176 5.87 -17.01 -10.97
C GLN A 176 4.50 -16.77 -10.31
N ASP A 177 3.62 -17.79 -10.27
CA ASP A 177 2.30 -17.65 -9.66
C ASP A 177 2.34 -17.23 -8.18
N ARG A 178 3.44 -17.50 -7.45
CA ARG A 178 3.58 -17.06 -6.05
C ARG A 178 3.71 -15.54 -5.91
N ALA A 179 3.95 -14.83 -7.01
CA ALA A 179 4.15 -13.40 -7.00
C ALA A 179 2.96 -12.64 -6.43
N TYR A 180 1.71 -13.07 -6.65
CA TYR A 180 0.54 -12.34 -6.13
C TYR A 180 0.61 -12.15 -4.61
N ARG A 181 1.01 -13.18 -3.86
CA ARG A 181 1.26 -13.07 -2.40
C ARG A 181 2.29 -12.00 -2.07
N ARG A 182 3.38 -11.95 -2.82
CA ARG A 182 4.48 -11.00 -2.60
C ARG A 182 4.06 -9.59 -2.97
N ILE A 183 3.31 -9.44 -4.06
CA ILE A 183 2.74 -8.18 -4.51
C ILE A 183 1.83 -7.58 -3.44
N CYS A 184 0.90 -8.36 -2.89
CA CYS A 184 0.00 -7.87 -1.84
C CYS A 184 0.77 -7.51 -0.55
N LEU A 185 1.78 -8.29 -0.17
CA LEU A 185 2.62 -8.00 1.01
C LEU A 185 3.47 -6.72 0.81
N ASP A 186 4.11 -6.58 -0.34
CA ASP A 186 4.89 -5.39 -0.70
C ASP A 186 3.99 -4.15 -0.71
N THR A 187 2.77 -4.28 -1.25
CA THR A 187 1.73 -3.23 -1.24
C THR A 187 1.31 -2.88 0.17
N GLY A 188 1.07 -3.86 1.04
CA GLY A 188 0.73 -3.63 2.45
C GLY A 188 1.81 -2.84 3.20
N HIS A 189 3.09 -3.12 2.94
CA HIS A 189 4.18 -2.32 3.50
C HIS A 189 4.19 -0.87 2.99
N LEU A 190 3.90 -0.65 1.70
CA LEU A 190 3.74 0.70 1.15
C LEU A 190 2.55 1.43 1.81
N LEU A 191 1.42 0.76 2.00
CA LEU A 191 0.25 1.34 2.67
C LEU A 191 0.58 1.76 4.11
N GLY A 192 1.35 0.94 4.86
CA GLY A 192 1.83 1.31 6.18
C GLY A 192 2.71 2.57 6.18
N ASN A 193 3.58 2.72 5.18
CA ASN A 193 4.34 3.97 5.03
C ASN A 193 3.44 5.16 4.67
N ILE A 194 2.43 4.98 3.81
CA ILE A 194 1.49 6.04 3.44
C ILE A 194 0.74 6.54 4.67
N GLU A 195 0.28 5.65 5.55
CA GLU A 195 -0.36 6.03 6.81
C GLU A 195 0.57 6.88 7.70
N LEU A 196 1.79 6.40 7.95
CA LEU A 196 2.75 7.10 8.81
C LEU A 196 3.22 8.43 8.20
N ALA A 197 3.56 8.43 6.91
CA ALA A 197 4.00 9.63 6.20
C ALA A 197 2.88 10.67 6.09
N GLY A 198 1.62 10.22 5.96
CA GLY A 198 0.46 11.10 5.97
C GLY A 198 0.37 11.87 7.28
N ASN A 199 0.37 11.15 8.41
CA ASN A 199 0.31 11.76 9.74
C ASN A 199 1.45 12.77 9.97
N MET A 200 2.66 12.48 9.50
CA MET A 200 3.82 13.39 9.60
C MET A 200 3.71 14.65 8.72
N THR A 201 2.80 14.67 7.74
CA THR A 201 2.65 15.76 6.76
C THR A 201 1.25 16.36 6.79
N ASP A 202 0.52 16.19 7.88
CA ASP A 202 -0.87 16.65 8.10
C ASP A 202 -1.84 16.16 7.02
N PHE A 203 -1.57 14.99 6.44
CA PHE A 203 -2.46 14.30 5.52
C PHE A 203 -3.07 13.07 6.19
N ARG A 204 -4.36 12.84 5.96
CA ARG A 204 -5.02 11.60 6.38
C ARG A 204 -5.37 10.76 5.16
N PRO A 205 -4.73 9.60 4.95
CA PRO A 205 -5.21 8.65 3.96
C PRO A 205 -6.51 7.99 4.42
N HIS A 206 -7.42 7.75 3.47
CA HIS A 206 -8.62 6.94 3.68
C HIS A 206 -8.53 5.73 2.76
N LEU A 207 -8.55 4.51 3.30
CA LEU A 207 -8.29 3.34 2.47
C LEU A 207 -9.57 2.80 1.80
N ILE A 208 -9.54 2.62 0.48
CA ILE A 208 -10.61 2.01 -0.31
C ILE A 208 -10.04 0.78 -1.05
N GLY A 209 -10.42 -0.40 -0.59
CA GLY A 209 -10.15 -1.70 -1.22
C GLY A 209 -11.37 -2.29 -1.92
N GLY A 210 -12.52 -1.62 -1.81
CA GLY A 210 -13.72 -1.94 -2.55
C GLY A 210 -13.95 -0.98 -3.71
N PHE A 211 -13.47 -1.34 -4.90
CA PHE A 211 -13.63 -0.56 -6.13
C PHE A 211 -13.89 -1.51 -7.30
N ALA A 212 -14.44 -0.99 -8.39
CA ALA A 212 -14.66 -1.74 -9.61
C ALA A 212 -13.35 -1.82 -10.42
N ASP A 213 -12.63 -2.94 -10.32
CA ASP A 213 -11.26 -3.12 -10.85
C ASP A 213 -11.16 -2.72 -12.32
N GLU A 214 -12.01 -3.27 -13.19
CA GLU A 214 -12.01 -2.97 -14.62
C GLU A 214 -12.23 -1.48 -14.91
N ALA A 215 -13.14 -0.83 -14.18
CA ALA A 215 -13.40 0.60 -14.36
C ALA A 215 -12.22 1.46 -13.91
N MET A 216 -11.54 1.05 -12.82
CA MET A 216 -10.34 1.71 -12.31
C MET A 216 -9.17 1.56 -13.28
N ASP A 217 -8.92 0.35 -13.77
CA ASP A 217 -7.81 0.08 -14.70
C ASP A 217 -8.01 0.78 -16.05
N GLN A 218 -9.26 0.83 -16.54
CA GLN A 218 -9.62 1.61 -17.73
C GLN A 218 -9.40 3.12 -17.51
N MET A 219 -9.84 3.67 -16.37
CA MET A 219 -9.63 5.08 -16.03
C MET A 219 -8.14 5.43 -15.97
N MET A 220 -7.32 4.52 -15.42
CA MET A 220 -5.88 4.69 -15.28
C MET A 220 -5.07 4.38 -16.55
N TYR A 221 -5.74 3.93 -17.63
CA TYR A 221 -5.12 3.51 -18.89
C TYR A 221 -4.12 2.35 -18.71
N PHE A 222 -4.44 1.39 -17.85
CA PHE A 222 -3.63 0.19 -17.66
C PHE A 222 -3.95 -0.87 -18.70
N ASP A 223 -2.94 -1.67 -19.03
CA ASP A 223 -3.14 -2.96 -19.67
C ASP A 223 -3.43 -3.98 -18.55
N PRO A 224 -4.68 -4.49 -18.44
CA PRO A 224 -5.10 -5.32 -17.32
C PRO A 224 -4.35 -6.65 -17.22
N ASP A 225 -3.74 -7.13 -18.32
CA ASP A 225 -2.91 -8.34 -18.30
C ASP A 225 -1.53 -8.09 -17.65
N CYS A 226 -1.11 -6.83 -17.58
CA CYS A 226 0.22 -6.41 -17.14
C CYS A 226 0.21 -5.70 -15.77
N GLU A 227 -0.79 -4.85 -15.53
CA GLU A 227 -0.88 -3.98 -14.37
C GLU A 227 -2.34 -3.81 -13.93
N GLY A 228 -2.60 -3.96 -12.63
CA GLY A 228 -3.93 -3.77 -12.05
C GLY A 228 -3.90 -2.98 -10.76
N THR A 229 -4.97 -2.23 -10.52
CA THR A 229 -5.17 -1.43 -9.30
C THR A 229 -5.37 -2.33 -8.07
N LEU A 230 -4.72 -2.00 -6.95
CA LEU A 230 -4.79 -2.75 -5.70
C LEU A 230 -5.39 -1.96 -4.54
N ALA A 231 -5.25 -0.62 -4.56
CA ALA A 231 -5.79 0.25 -3.54
C ALA A 231 -6.07 1.65 -4.09
N VAL A 232 -7.17 2.25 -3.66
CA VAL A 232 -7.48 3.66 -3.86
C VAL A 232 -7.46 4.35 -2.49
N ILE A 233 -6.83 5.51 -2.40
CA ILE A 233 -6.53 6.15 -1.12
C ILE A 233 -6.82 7.66 -1.21
N PRO A 234 -8.06 8.12 -1.01
CA PRO A 234 -8.35 9.55 -0.92
C PRO A 234 -7.54 10.18 0.22
N ILE A 235 -6.94 11.34 -0.05
CA ILE A 235 -6.10 12.04 0.91
C ILE A 235 -6.86 13.27 1.42
N ALA A 236 -7.18 13.27 2.71
CA ALA A 236 -7.75 14.43 3.38
C ALA A 236 -6.63 15.33 3.91
N ASP A 237 -6.75 16.63 3.66
CA ASP A 237 -5.81 17.63 4.18
C ASP A 237 -6.26 18.07 5.58
N GLN A 238 -5.60 17.58 6.63
CA GLN A 238 -5.96 17.87 8.01
C GLN A 238 -5.68 19.32 8.42
N SER A 239 -4.90 20.09 7.64
CA SER A 239 -4.73 21.51 7.88
C SER A 239 -5.99 22.33 7.54
N GLN A 240 -6.96 21.72 6.84
CA GLN A 240 -8.23 22.34 6.49
C GLN A 240 -9.33 21.94 7.49
N VAL A 241 -10.28 22.86 7.77
CA VAL A 241 -11.39 22.62 8.73
C VAL A 241 -12.24 21.39 8.33
N GLU A 242 -12.42 21.16 7.03
CA GLU A 242 -13.18 20.03 6.50
C GLU A 242 -12.35 18.74 6.37
N GLY A 243 -11.06 18.77 6.70
CA GLY A 243 -10.12 17.65 6.55
C GLY A 243 -10.30 16.50 7.53
N ASN A 244 -10.98 16.74 8.66
CA ASN A 244 -11.28 15.69 9.63
C ASN A 244 -12.51 14.89 9.21
N LEU A 245 -12.31 13.96 8.28
CA LEU A 245 -13.37 13.13 7.71
C LEU A 245 -13.68 11.91 8.56
N SER A 246 -14.95 11.53 8.59
CA SER A 246 -15.37 10.24 9.16
C SER A 246 -14.73 9.07 8.41
N ARG A 247 -14.45 8.00 9.15
CA ARG A 247 -14.03 6.72 8.59
C ARG A 247 -15.20 5.95 8.02
N TYR A 248 -14.92 5.07 7.06
CA TYR A 248 -15.88 4.15 6.46
C TYR A 248 -15.27 2.75 6.41
N GLN A 249 -16.08 1.72 6.17
CA GLN A 249 -15.57 0.39 5.84
C GLN A 249 -14.59 0.47 4.67
N THR A 250 -13.47 -0.21 4.79
CA THR A 250 -12.34 -0.10 3.85
C THR A 250 -12.38 -1.16 2.75
N VAL A 251 -13.20 -2.22 2.90
CA VAL A 251 -13.30 -3.34 1.95
C VAL A 251 -14.74 -3.61 1.53
N LEU A 252 -14.88 -4.17 0.32
CA LEU A 252 -16.12 -4.75 -0.17
C LEU A 252 -15.86 -6.20 -0.60
N PRO A 253 -16.86 -7.08 -0.47
CA PRO A 253 -16.71 -8.48 -0.85
C PRO A 253 -16.72 -8.66 -2.38
N SER A 254 -15.83 -9.50 -2.89
CA SER A 254 -15.91 -10.02 -4.26
C SER A 254 -16.71 -11.33 -4.34
N PRO A 255 -17.15 -11.76 -5.53
CA PRO A 255 -17.85 -13.02 -5.70
C PRO A 255 -17.00 -14.23 -5.27
N LYS A 256 -17.60 -15.17 -4.54
CA LYS A 256 -16.93 -16.44 -4.20
C LYS A 256 -16.96 -17.39 -5.40
N GLN A 257 -15.86 -17.45 -6.15
CA GLN A 257 -15.73 -18.35 -7.29
C GLN A 257 -15.28 -19.76 -6.87
N THR A 258 -16.16 -20.74 -7.07
CA THR A 258 -15.88 -22.18 -6.85
C THR A 258 -15.85 -22.98 -8.15
N ASP A 259 -16.39 -22.44 -9.25
CA ASP A 259 -16.46 -23.11 -10.55
C ASP A 259 -15.32 -22.68 -11.51
N TYR A 260 -14.08 -22.91 -11.10
CA TYR A 260 -12.88 -22.68 -11.92
C TYR A 260 -12.32 -24.00 -12.47
N SER A 261 -11.68 -23.97 -13.64
CA SER A 261 -10.96 -25.14 -14.13
C SER A 261 -9.86 -25.55 -13.16
N ARG A 262 -9.82 -26.81 -12.70
CA ARG A 262 -8.69 -27.30 -11.87
C ARG A 262 -7.37 -27.40 -12.64
N ARG A 263 -7.40 -27.23 -13.97
CA ARG A 263 -6.24 -27.33 -14.87
C ARG A 263 -5.79 -25.97 -15.39
N ILE A 264 -5.78 -24.95 -14.54
CA ILE A 264 -5.10 -23.69 -14.85
C ILE A 264 -3.59 -23.98 -14.92
N ALA A 265 -2.93 -23.65 -16.02
CA ALA A 265 -1.51 -23.95 -16.19
C ALA A 265 -0.66 -23.19 -15.15
N ASP A 266 0.56 -23.68 -14.89
CA ASP A 266 1.54 -22.90 -14.13
C ASP A 266 1.95 -21.68 -14.97
N GLY A 267 1.96 -20.50 -14.36
CA GLY A 267 2.21 -19.21 -15.02
C GLY A 267 0.94 -18.39 -15.25
N ASP A 268 -0.22 -19.03 -15.39
CA ASP A 268 -1.50 -18.35 -15.65
C ASP A 268 -2.30 -18.13 -14.36
N LEU A 269 -1.92 -18.79 -13.26
CA LEU A 269 -2.73 -18.83 -12.04
C LEU A 269 -2.76 -17.48 -11.32
N LEU A 270 -1.71 -16.66 -11.44
CA LEU A 270 -1.70 -15.30 -10.89
C LEU A 270 -2.77 -14.42 -11.52
N ASN A 271 -2.73 -14.26 -12.85
CA ASN A 271 -3.68 -13.41 -13.57
C ASN A 271 -5.09 -13.96 -13.41
N TYR A 272 -5.26 -15.29 -13.50
CA TYR A 272 -6.55 -15.91 -13.27
C TYR A 272 -7.12 -15.60 -11.88
N LEU A 273 -6.29 -15.63 -10.83
CA LEU A 273 -6.75 -15.24 -9.50
C LEU A 273 -7.16 -13.77 -9.48
N HIS A 274 -6.32 -12.87 -10.01
CA HIS A 274 -6.58 -11.43 -10.04
C HIS A 274 -7.94 -11.15 -10.68
N ASP A 275 -8.16 -11.63 -11.90
CA ASP A 275 -9.41 -11.48 -12.66
C ASP A 275 -10.61 -12.08 -11.92
N SER A 276 -10.42 -13.24 -11.27
CA SER A 276 -11.49 -13.93 -10.54
C SER A 276 -11.85 -13.25 -9.21
N THR A 277 -11.03 -12.30 -8.74
CA THR A 277 -11.25 -11.58 -7.48
C THR A 277 -11.78 -10.16 -7.66
N GLN A 278 -11.98 -9.71 -8.90
CA GLN A 278 -12.47 -8.39 -9.21
C GLN A 278 -13.89 -8.15 -8.67
N ILE A 279 -14.16 -6.92 -8.25
CA ILE A 279 -15.51 -6.43 -8.01
C ILE A 279 -15.98 -5.77 -9.31
N ARG A 280 -17.17 -6.17 -9.76
CA ARG A 280 -17.73 -5.64 -11.01
C ARG A 280 -18.32 -4.25 -10.78
N PHE A 281 -18.23 -3.43 -11.81
CA PHE A 281 -18.91 -2.14 -11.84
C PHE A 281 -20.42 -2.31 -11.66
N SER A 282 -21.01 -1.37 -10.91
CA SER A 282 -22.45 -1.27 -10.70
C SER A 282 -22.79 0.21 -10.52
N ASP A 283 -23.81 0.68 -11.22
CA ASP A 283 -24.33 2.05 -11.06
C ASP A 283 -25.00 2.28 -9.70
N SER A 284 -25.20 1.21 -8.91
CA SER A 284 -25.81 1.31 -7.59
C SER A 284 -24.82 1.89 -6.57
N LYS A 285 -25.19 2.99 -5.93
CA LYS A 285 -24.45 3.50 -4.78
C LYS A 285 -24.39 2.44 -3.69
N VAL A 286 -23.17 2.14 -3.22
CA VAL A 286 -22.99 1.31 -2.04
C VAL A 286 -23.30 2.15 -0.81
N ASN A 287 -24.06 1.59 0.13
CA ASN A 287 -24.25 2.21 1.43
C ASN A 287 -23.00 1.96 2.28
N TRP A 288 -22.00 2.83 2.15
CA TRP A 288 -20.75 2.76 2.89
C TRP A 288 -21.01 2.91 4.40
N GLN A 289 -20.81 1.83 5.15
CA GLN A 289 -21.03 1.82 6.59
C GLN A 289 -19.89 2.55 7.31
N LEU A 290 -20.24 3.26 8.38
CA LEU A 290 -19.23 3.69 9.36
C LEU A 290 -18.70 2.44 10.08
N PRO A 291 -17.41 2.39 10.45
CA PRO A 291 -16.88 1.30 11.27
C PRO A 291 -17.69 1.22 12.56
N THR A 292 -18.22 0.04 12.87
CA THR A 292 -18.92 -0.19 14.14
C THR A 292 -17.91 -0.09 15.29
N VAL A 293 -18.11 0.88 16.17
CA VAL A 293 -17.40 0.95 17.46
C VAL A 293 -18.03 -0.09 18.38
N SER A 294 -17.64 -1.36 18.25
CA SER A 294 -17.90 -2.35 19.29
C SER A 294 -16.77 -2.30 20.33
N GLU A 295 -17.02 -2.82 21.53
CA GLU A 295 -15.91 -3.23 22.41
C GLU A 295 -14.91 -4.06 21.58
N PRO A 296 -13.59 -3.96 21.86
CA PRO A 296 -12.62 -4.80 21.18
C PRO A 296 -13.10 -6.25 21.34
N PRO A 297 -13.39 -6.95 20.23
CA PRO A 297 -13.88 -8.31 20.32
C PRO A 297 -12.85 -9.15 21.07
N ALA A 298 -13.32 -10.09 21.89
CA ALA A 298 -12.41 -11.02 22.55
C ALA A 298 -11.48 -11.67 21.50
N ASP A 299 -10.21 -11.84 21.86
CA ASP A 299 -9.24 -12.52 21.01
C ASP A 299 -9.81 -13.86 20.53
N LYS A 300 -9.57 -14.21 19.27
CA LYS A 300 -10.12 -15.42 18.66
C LYS A 300 -9.79 -16.67 19.48
N TYR A 301 -8.59 -16.72 20.04
CA TYR A 301 -8.12 -17.83 20.85
C TYR A 301 -7.92 -17.41 22.31
N ASN A 302 -8.93 -17.70 23.14
CA ASN A 302 -8.91 -17.35 24.57
C ASN A 302 -7.79 -18.04 25.38
N PHE A 303 -7.34 -19.23 24.95
CA PHE A 303 -6.37 -20.09 25.65
C PHE A 303 -6.49 -20.05 27.21
N PRO A 304 -7.66 -20.39 27.79
CA PRO A 304 -7.98 -20.10 29.19
C PRO A 304 -7.12 -20.85 30.22
N PHE A 305 -6.39 -21.87 29.78
CA PHE A 305 -5.52 -22.69 30.63
C PHE A 305 -4.03 -22.50 30.31
N ALA A 306 -3.69 -21.60 29.38
CA ALA A 306 -2.31 -21.26 29.07
C ALA A 306 -1.78 -20.18 30.03
N LEU A 307 -0.46 -20.12 30.18
CA LEU A 307 0.20 -19.01 30.86
C LEU A 307 -0.05 -17.71 30.07
N GLN A 308 -0.59 -16.69 30.75
CA GLN A 308 -0.79 -15.37 30.18
C GLN A 308 0.28 -14.41 30.70
N VAL A 309 0.94 -13.69 29.79
CA VAL A 309 1.98 -12.70 30.10
C VAL A 309 1.45 -11.31 29.74
N PRO A 310 1.34 -10.36 30.69
CA PRO A 310 0.87 -9.01 30.39
C PRO A 310 1.82 -8.27 29.44
N MET A 311 1.27 -7.74 28.34
CA MET A 311 2.05 -7.07 27.29
C MET A 311 2.05 -5.54 27.38
N HIS A 312 1.38 -4.94 28.37
CA HIS A 312 1.41 -3.51 28.61
C HIS A 312 2.84 -2.97 28.77
N VAL A 313 3.10 -1.82 28.15
CA VAL A 313 4.35 -1.05 28.17
C VAL A 313 4.02 0.43 27.98
N LEU A 314 4.93 1.34 28.36
CA LEU A 314 4.81 2.73 27.94
C LEU A 314 5.20 2.84 26.45
N PRO A 315 4.47 3.62 25.64
CA PRO A 315 4.73 3.70 24.21
C PRO A 315 6.13 4.25 23.92
N ILE A 316 6.64 3.90 22.74
CA ILE A 316 7.88 4.50 22.22
C ILE A 316 7.68 6.02 22.14
N ASP A 317 8.61 6.79 22.68
CA ASP A 317 8.66 8.23 22.46
C ASP A 317 9.30 8.51 21.10
N LEU A 318 8.48 8.83 20.11
CA LEU A 318 8.87 9.08 18.73
C LEU A 318 9.63 10.41 18.55
N GLN A 319 9.58 11.32 19.53
CA GLN A 319 10.32 12.57 19.51
C GLN A 319 11.69 12.43 20.19
N MET A 320 11.79 11.60 21.22
CA MET A 320 13.03 11.34 21.95
C MET A 320 13.83 10.13 21.45
N ALA A 321 13.27 9.31 20.56
CA ALA A 321 14.02 8.26 19.87
C ALA A 321 15.21 8.88 19.11
N ASP A 322 16.40 8.27 19.20
CA ASP A 322 17.68 8.83 18.70
C ASP A 322 17.64 9.37 17.25
N ASP A 323 16.72 8.85 16.42
CA ASP A 323 16.50 9.26 15.03
C ASP A 323 15.09 9.87 14.78
N GLY A 324 14.11 9.67 15.66
CA GLY A 324 12.70 9.98 15.36
C GLY A 324 12.09 9.18 14.19
N LEU A 325 10.79 9.34 13.94
CA LEU A 325 10.06 8.50 12.97
C LEU A 325 10.52 8.72 11.51
N GLU A 326 10.68 9.97 11.07
CA GLU A 326 11.09 10.30 9.70
C GLU A 326 12.43 9.67 9.34
N ILE A 327 13.45 9.91 10.17
CA ILE A 327 14.79 9.38 9.92
C ILE A 327 14.77 7.86 10.01
N THR A 328 13.99 7.27 10.91
CA THR A 328 13.80 5.80 10.97
C THR A 328 13.25 5.28 9.65
N MET A 329 12.20 5.88 9.08
CA MET A 329 11.63 5.48 7.79
C MET A 329 12.67 5.59 6.66
N MET A 330 13.47 6.65 6.65
CA MET A 330 14.49 6.89 5.63
C MET A 330 15.72 5.97 5.76
N LYS A 331 16.15 5.65 6.98
CA LYS A 331 17.28 4.76 7.26
C LYS A 331 16.91 3.27 7.22
N ARG A 332 15.63 2.93 7.34
CA ARG A 332 15.13 1.54 7.45
C ARG A 332 15.73 0.62 6.39
N ARG A 333 16.26 -0.52 6.81
CA ARG A 333 16.71 -1.62 5.94
C ARG A 333 16.28 -2.97 6.49
N SER A 334 16.06 -3.92 5.59
CA SER A 334 15.90 -5.31 5.99
C SER A 334 17.25 -5.87 6.43
N THR A 335 17.36 -6.24 7.71
CA THR A 335 18.59 -6.80 8.29
C THR A 335 19.02 -8.05 7.54
N ARG A 336 20.25 -8.05 7.01
CA ARG A 336 20.79 -9.15 6.20
C ARG A 336 21.08 -10.41 7.02
N ALA A 337 21.59 -10.23 8.23
CA ALA A 337 21.94 -11.29 9.15
C ALA A 337 21.84 -10.78 10.59
N PHE A 338 21.33 -11.60 11.49
CA PHE A 338 21.27 -11.31 12.92
C PHE A 338 22.49 -11.89 13.63
N SER A 339 22.95 -11.22 14.69
CA SER A 339 24.06 -11.69 15.53
C SER A 339 23.70 -12.90 16.40
N GLY A 340 22.40 -13.17 16.58
CA GLY A 340 21.90 -14.19 17.51
C GLY A 340 21.74 -13.70 18.95
N LEU A 341 21.95 -12.40 19.22
CA LEU A 341 21.61 -11.80 20.51
C LEU A 341 20.09 -11.83 20.74
N GLU A 342 19.71 -11.96 22.00
CA GLU A 342 18.30 -12.01 22.40
C GLU A 342 17.65 -10.62 22.34
N LEU A 343 16.35 -10.61 22.03
CA LEU A 343 15.50 -9.45 22.23
C LEU A 343 14.97 -9.50 23.66
N THR A 344 15.06 -8.40 24.40
CA THR A 344 14.43 -8.30 25.72
C THR A 344 12.91 -8.31 25.61
N LEU A 345 12.22 -8.72 26.68
CA LEU A 345 10.76 -8.68 26.71
C LEU A 345 10.23 -7.25 26.53
N THR A 346 10.94 -6.24 27.04
CA THR A 346 10.56 -4.83 26.88
C THR A 346 10.61 -4.40 25.42
N GLU A 347 11.68 -4.73 24.69
CA GLU A 347 11.78 -4.42 23.26
C GLU A 347 10.69 -5.12 22.46
N LEU A 348 10.37 -6.39 22.76
CA LEU A 348 9.25 -7.09 22.13
C LEU A 348 7.92 -6.38 22.40
N LYS A 349 7.67 -5.95 23.64
CA LYS A 349 6.45 -5.21 24.00
C LYS A 349 6.34 -3.91 23.21
N LEU A 350 7.41 -3.13 23.10
CA LEU A 350 7.43 -1.87 22.35
C LEU A 350 7.12 -2.08 20.86
N LEU A 351 7.64 -3.14 20.25
CA LEU A 351 7.34 -3.48 18.85
C LEU A 351 5.87 -3.84 18.65
N LEU A 352 5.30 -4.63 19.55
CA LEU A 352 3.88 -5.02 19.49
C LEU A 352 2.96 -3.84 19.79
N ASP A 353 3.33 -2.99 20.75
CA ASP A 353 2.61 -1.77 21.11
C ASP A 353 2.50 -0.83 19.90
N PHE A 354 3.62 -0.50 19.26
CA PHE A 354 3.62 0.33 18.05
C PHE A 354 2.82 -0.27 16.89
N THR A 355 2.81 -1.61 16.76
CA THR A 355 2.16 -2.29 15.63
C THR A 355 0.64 -2.43 15.82
N TYR A 356 0.18 -2.68 17.04
CA TYR A 356 -1.20 -3.10 17.31
C TYR A 356 -1.99 -2.13 18.21
N HIS A 357 -1.33 -1.15 18.83
CA HIS A 357 -1.95 -0.17 19.75
C HIS A 357 -1.74 1.28 19.27
N PRO A 358 -2.25 1.66 18.08
CA PRO A 358 -2.11 3.03 17.56
C PRO A 358 -2.72 4.09 18.50
N GLU A 359 -3.70 3.73 19.32
CA GLU A 359 -4.31 4.60 20.33
C GLU A 359 -3.32 5.13 21.38
N HIS A 360 -2.18 4.47 21.59
CA HIS A 360 -1.15 4.93 22.52
C HIS A 360 -0.27 6.06 21.96
N TYR A 361 -0.40 6.40 20.67
CA TYR A 361 0.48 7.34 19.97
C TYR A 361 -0.22 8.63 19.53
N ILE A 362 -1.45 8.87 20.00
CA ILE A 362 -2.27 10.05 19.65
C ILE A 362 -1.58 11.36 20.04
N ASP A 363 -1.06 11.41 21.27
CA ASP A 363 -0.35 12.59 21.79
C ASP A 363 1.00 12.84 21.09
N GLN A 364 1.42 11.89 20.24
CA GLN A 364 2.62 11.96 19.42
C GLN A 364 2.31 12.23 17.93
N GLY A 365 1.05 12.56 17.60
CA GLY A 365 0.63 12.99 16.27
C GLY A 365 0.26 11.84 15.31
N LEU A 366 0.12 10.60 15.77
CA LEU A 366 -0.35 9.49 14.93
C LEU A 366 -1.88 9.35 14.98
N ASP A 367 -2.46 8.80 13.92
CA ASP A 367 -3.89 8.49 13.89
C ASP A 367 -4.22 7.44 14.97
N ARG A 368 -5.18 7.76 15.84
CA ARG A 368 -5.76 6.85 16.84
C ARG A 368 -6.32 5.56 16.26
N SER A 369 -6.71 5.56 15.00
CA SER A 369 -7.50 4.51 14.38
C SER A 369 -7.24 4.50 12.87
N PRO A 370 -6.02 4.14 12.44
CA PRO A 370 -5.64 4.07 11.03
C PRO A 370 -6.54 3.08 10.27
N ASP A 371 -6.62 3.25 8.95
CA ASP A 371 -7.43 2.38 8.11
C ASP A 371 -6.72 1.06 7.79
N TYR A 372 -7.32 -0.04 8.25
CA TYR A 372 -6.91 -1.40 7.91
C TYR A 372 -7.93 -2.00 6.95
N PHE A 373 -7.52 -2.76 5.93
CA PHE A 373 -8.46 -3.42 5.03
C PHE A 373 -9.40 -4.39 5.75
N ALA A 374 -8.87 -5.23 6.64
CA ALA A 374 -9.69 -6.20 7.35
C ALA A 374 -9.01 -6.62 8.66
N ALA A 375 -9.06 -5.74 9.67
CA ALA A 375 -8.49 -6.03 10.99
C ALA A 375 -9.14 -7.27 11.63
N ASP A 376 -10.42 -7.52 11.35
CA ASP A 376 -11.17 -8.70 11.79
C ASP A 376 -10.68 -10.02 11.16
N LEU A 377 -9.97 -9.94 10.03
CA LEU A 377 -9.28 -11.09 9.43
C LEU A 377 -7.88 -11.31 10.00
N VAL A 378 -7.29 -10.31 10.68
CA VAL A 378 -6.07 -10.48 11.46
C VAL A 378 -6.44 -11.18 12.76
N GLN A 379 -6.28 -12.50 12.74
CA GLN A 379 -6.64 -13.37 13.85
C GLN A 379 -5.36 -13.82 14.54
N THR A 380 -4.99 -13.15 15.63
CA THR A 380 -3.92 -13.61 16.53
C THR A 380 -4.40 -14.67 17.50
#